data_AF-A0A5C8T734-F1
#
_entry.id   AF-A0A5C8T734-F1
#
_cell.length_a   1.000
_cell.length_b   1.000
_cell.length_c   1.000
_cell.angle_alpha   90.00
_cell.angle_beta   90.00
_cell.angle_gamma   90.00
#
_symmetry.space_group_name_H-M   'P 1'
#
loop_
_entity.id
_entity.type
_entity.pdbx_description
1 polymer ?
#
loop_
_entity_poly.entity_id
_entity_poly.type
_entity_poly.pdbx_seq_one_letter_code
_entity_poly.pdbx_strand_id
1 'polypeptide(L)' 'LHADPGLAEAHTRMLPSAEPRPRGSVDVDHTLAQAKVVEAETLDEARTWLGPKERMALLHDRALLDRLARLAP' A
#
# COMPACT_ATOMS: atom_id res chain seq x y z
N LEU A 1 -2.93 11.48 -2.92
CA LEU A 1 -3.53 10.15 -3.15
C LEU A 1 -4.85 10.05 -2.39
N HIS A 2 -4.87 9.93 -1.06
CA HIS A 2 -6.14 9.80 -0.33
C HIS A 2 -7.10 11.00 -0.53
N ALA A 3 -6.61 12.23 -0.41
CA ALA A 3 -7.45 13.44 -0.49
C ALA A 3 -7.92 13.81 -1.92
N ASP A 4 -7.47 13.08 -2.95
CA ASP A 4 -7.80 13.37 -4.35
C ASP A 4 -8.06 12.06 -5.10
N PRO A 5 -9.34 11.70 -5.32
CA PRO A 5 -9.72 10.49 -6.04
C PRO A 5 -9.18 10.43 -7.48
N GLY A 6 -9.07 11.57 -8.17
CA GLY A 6 -8.57 11.63 -9.55
C GLY A 6 -7.07 11.32 -9.61
N LEU A 7 -6.30 11.85 -8.66
CA LEU A 7 -4.89 11.54 -8.51
C LEU A 7 -4.66 10.06 -8.13
N ALA A 8 -5.48 9.51 -7.24
CA ALA A 8 -5.40 8.09 -6.86
C ALA A 8 -5.65 7.18 -8.07
N GLU A 9 -6.69 7.47 -8.86
CA GLU A 9 -7.00 6.69 -10.05
C GLU A 9 -5.88 6.76 -11.10
N ALA A 10 -5.36 7.97 -11.37
CA ALA A 10 -4.26 8.16 -12.30
C ALA A 10 -3.00 7.40 -11.85
N HIS A 11 -2.64 7.50 -10.58
CA HIS A 11 -1.50 6.77 -10.00
C HIS A 11 -1.68 5.25 -10.16
N THR A 12 -2.84 4.72 -9.84
CA THR A 12 -3.15 3.30 -9.97
C THR A 12 -3.05 2.77 -11.40
N ARG A 13 -3.34 3.60 -12.42
CA ARG A 13 -3.15 3.24 -13.84
C ARG A 13 -1.69 3.25 -14.30
N MET A 14 -0.83 4.00 -13.62
CA MET A 14 0.61 4.06 -13.92
C MET A 14 1.39 2.88 -13.33
N LEU A 15 0.81 2.16 -12.37
CA LEU A 15 1.45 1.01 -11.77
C LEU A 15 1.47 -0.19 -12.74
N PRO A 16 2.63 -0.84 -12.93
CA PRO A 16 2.70 -2.07 -13.72
C PRO A 16 1.88 -3.18 -13.05
N SER A 17 1.43 -4.16 -13.83
CA SER A 17 0.89 -5.39 -13.25
C SER A 17 1.94 -6.02 -12.34
N ALA A 18 1.57 -6.34 -11.10
CA ALA A 18 2.49 -6.97 -10.17
C ALA A 18 3.03 -8.27 -10.77
N GLU A 19 4.35 -8.38 -10.88
CA GLU A 19 4.97 -9.60 -11.38
C GLU A 19 4.74 -10.75 -10.39
N PRO A 20 4.49 -11.98 -10.88
CA PRO A 20 4.40 -13.15 -10.02
C PRO A 20 5.72 -13.34 -9.28
N ARG A 21 5.69 -13.25 -7.95
CA ARG A 21 6.88 -13.48 -7.12
C ARG A 21 7.24 -14.98 -7.12
N PRO A 22 8.54 -15.34 -7.15
CA PRO A 22 8.97 -16.72 -7.01
C PRO A 22 8.44 -17.35 -5.71
N ARG A 23 7.95 -18.59 -5.78
CA ARG A 23 7.47 -19.31 -4.59
C ARG A 23 8.61 -19.45 -3.57
N GLY A 24 8.32 -19.16 -2.30
CA GLY A 24 9.30 -19.17 -1.22
C GLY A 24 10.12 -17.89 -1.08
N SER A 25 9.97 -16.92 -1.99
CA SER A 25 10.54 -15.58 -1.83
C SER A 25 9.57 -14.69 -1.04
N VAL A 26 10.04 -14.17 0.10
CA VAL A 26 9.30 -13.23 0.94
C VAL A 26 9.96 -11.86 0.82
N ASP A 27 9.20 -10.90 0.30
CA ASP A 27 9.53 -9.48 0.46
C ASP A 27 9.01 -9.06 1.85
N VAL A 28 9.93 -8.88 2.79
CA VAL A 28 9.61 -8.58 4.18
C VAL A 28 8.95 -7.20 4.29
N ASP A 29 9.45 -6.20 3.58
CA ASP A 29 8.92 -4.83 3.64
C ASP A 29 7.48 -4.79 3.10
N HIS A 30 7.22 -5.49 1.98
CA HIS A 30 5.87 -5.64 1.43
C HIS A 30 4.93 -6.40 2.38
N THR A 31 5.41 -7.52 2.94
CA THR A 31 4.60 -8.38 3.84
C THR A 31 4.20 -7.63 5.11
N LEU A 32 5.14 -6.87 5.71
CA LEU A 32 4.86 -6.06 6.88
C LEU A 32 3.94 -4.88 6.54
N ALA A 33 4.15 -4.22 5.39
CA ALA A 33 3.26 -3.16 4.94
C ALA A 33 1.82 -3.67 4.79
N GLN A 34 1.65 -4.83 4.16
CA GLN A 34 0.34 -5.46 3.99
C GLN A 34 -0.33 -5.75 5.34
N ALA A 35 0.38 -6.40 6.26
CA ALA A 35 -0.15 -6.71 7.58
C ALA A 35 -0.61 -5.46 8.34
N LYS A 36 0.24 -4.41 8.37
CA LYS A 36 -0.07 -3.15 9.06
C LYS A 36 -1.27 -2.42 8.45
N VAL A 37 -1.37 -2.38 7.12
CA VAL A 37 -2.47 -1.69 6.41
C VAL A 37 -3.80 -2.43 6.54
N VAL A 38 -3.77 -3.77 6.62
CA VAL A 38 -4.98 -4.57 6.83
C VAL A 38 -5.58 -4.26 8.20
N GLU A 39 -4.74 -4.20 9.24
CA GLU A 39 -5.15 -3.94 10.62
C GLU A 39 -5.48 -2.46 10.91
N ALA A 40 -4.97 -1.53 10.12
CA ALA A 40 -5.25 -0.10 10.33
C ALA A 40 -6.74 0.20 10.08
N GLU A 41 -7.33 1.02 10.94
CA GLU A 41 -8.68 1.56 10.79
C GLU A 41 -8.64 2.98 10.23
N THR A 42 -7.59 3.73 10.55
CA THR A 42 -7.38 5.12 10.13
C THR A 42 -6.08 5.33 9.35
N LEU A 43 -6.02 6.43 8.59
CA LEU A 43 -4.79 6.83 7.91
C LEU A 43 -3.67 7.19 8.88
N ASP A 44 -4.00 7.76 10.04
CA ASP A 44 -2.98 8.15 11.02
C ASP A 44 -2.31 6.93 11.66
N GLU A 45 -3.08 5.86 11.92
CA GLU A 45 -2.52 4.57 12.34
C GLU A 45 -1.60 3.99 11.28
N ALA A 46 -2.06 3.90 10.03
CA ALA A 46 -1.23 3.41 8.93
C ALA A 46 0.05 4.26 8.78
N ARG A 47 -0.04 5.58 8.90
CA ARG A 47 1.10 6.49 8.86
C ARG A 47 2.07 6.22 10.03
N THR A 48 1.56 6.02 11.23
CA THR A 48 2.37 5.80 12.44
C THR A 48 3.08 4.45 12.41
N TRP A 49 2.43 3.40 11.90
CA TRP A 49 2.98 2.04 11.91
C TRP A 49 3.92 1.77 10.74
N LEU A 50 3.71 2.39 9.58
CA LEU A 50 4.50 2.14 8.38
C LEU A 50 5.86 2.86 8.44
N GLY A 51 6.93 2.06 8.40
CA GLY A 51 8.29 2.54 8.21
C GLY A 51 8.59 2.98 6.77
N PRO A 52 9.73 3.66 6.52
CA PRO A 52 10.03 4.23 5.20
C PRO A 52 10.04 3.22 4.04
N LYS A 53 10.61 2.02 4.25
CA LYS A 53 10.67 0.98 3.22
C LYS A 53 9.32 0.34 2.94
N GLU A 54 8.54 0.09 3.99
CA GLU A 54 7.18 -0.43 3.91
C GLU A 54 6.26 0.54 3.15
N ARG A 55 6.39 1.85 3.40
CA ARG A 55 5.68 2.88 2.62
C ARG A 55 6.04 2.81 1.14
N MET A 56 7.32 2.63 0.82
CA MET A 56 7.75 2.50 -0.57
C MET A 56 7.20 1.23 -1.21
N ALA A 57 7.21 0.09 -0.51
CA ALA A 57 6.60 -1.14 -0.98
C ALA A 57 5.09 -0.98 -1.23
N LEU A 58 4.38 -0.30 -0.31
CA LEU A 58 2.97 0.04 -0.46
C LEU A 58 2.70 0.87 -1.71
N LEU A 59 3.49 1.91 -1.97
CA LEU A 59 3.30 2.79 -3.14
C LEU A 59 3.45 2.06 -4.48
N HIS A 60 4.14 0.92 -4.51
CA HIS A 60 4.26 0.08 -5.71
C HIS A 60 3.19 -1.01 -5.81
N ASP A 61 2.37 -1.20 -4.77
CA ASP A 61 1.32 -2.21 -4.73
C ASP A 61 -0.06 -1.57 -4.85
N ARG A 62 -0.72 -1.82 -5.98
CA ARG A 62 -2.06 -1.32 -6.28
C ARG A 62 -3.10 -1.77 -5.24
N ALA A 63 -3.07 -3.02 -4.80
CA ALA A 63 -4.07 -3.53 -3.87
C ALA A 63 -3.92 -2.91 -2.48
N LEU A 64 -2.69 -2.68 -2.03
CA LEU A 64 -2.42 -1.98 -0.77
C LEU A 64 -2.81 -0.51 -0.83
N LEU A 65 -2.53 0.17 -1.94
CA LEU A 65 -2.99 1.54 -2.17
C LEU A 65 -4.51 1.66 -2.14
N ASP A 66 -5.21 0.75 -2.82
CA ASP A 66 -6.66 0.72 -2.83
C ASP A 66 -7.23 0.48 -1.42
N ARG A 67 -6.59 -0.37 -0.61
CA ARG A 67 -6.98 -0.58 0.80
C ARG A 67 -6.73 0.66 1.66
N LEU A 68 -5.58 1.32 1.48
CA LEU A 68 -5.21 2.54 2.20
C LEU A 68 -6.18 3.68 1.88
N ALA A 69 -6.58 3.82 0.62
CA ALA A 69 -7.51 4.86 0.18
C ALA A 69 -8.91 4.74 0.82
N ARG A 70 -9.29 3.54 1.29
CA ARG A 70 -10.56 3.27 1.97
C ARG A 70 -10.53 3.48 3.49
N LEU A 71 -9.37 3.78 4.07
CA LEU A 71 -9.27 4.06 5.52
C LEU A 71 -9.98 5.37 5.88
N ALA A 72 -10.46 5.44 7.12
CA ALA A 72 -10.94 6.70 7.67
C ALA A 72 -9.79 7.72 7.74
N PRO A 73 -10.08 9.02 7.55
CA PRO A 73 -9.06 10.07 7.58
C PRO A 73 -8.34 10.16 8.94
#